data_AF-A0A221K8A6-F1
#
_entry.id   AF-A0A221K8A6-F1
#
_cell.length_a   1.000
_cell.length_b   1.000
_cell.length_c   1.000
_cell.angle_alpha   90.00
_cell.angle_beta   90.00
_cell.angle_gamma   90.00
#
_symmetry.space_group_name_H-M   'P 1'
#
loop_
_entity.id
_entity.type
_entity.pdbx_description
1 polymer ?
#
loop_
_entity_poly.entity_id
_entity_poly.type
_entity_poly.pdbx_seq_one_letter_code
_entity_poly.pdbx_strand_id
1 'polypeptide(L)'
;MKMNLRVLGLLPLGLLLAGCFEEEEPNHTVQYFLDNPEARAEMMEKCEVMDDALTDANCLNASAATQSAARDENQKRQQDAVKSLYGDGS
;
A
#
# COMPACT_ATOMS: atom_id res chain seq x y z
N MET A 1 32.86 51.53 -30.15
CA MET A 1 32.29 51.27 -28.80
C MET A 1 32.33 49.76 -28.57
N LYS A 2 33.03 49.31 -27.53
CA LYS A 2 33.23 47.89 -27.19
C LYS A 2 32.23 47.51 -26.08
N MET A 3 31.33 46.58 -26.34
CA MET A 3 30.47 45.98 -25.31
C MET A 3 31.32 45.05 -24.45
N ASN A 4 31.56 45.44 -23.20
CA ASN A 4 32.13 44.56 -22.18
C ASN A 4 30.98 43.98 -21.36
N LEU A 5 30.40 42.89 -21.85
CA LEU A 5 29.48 42.06 -21.06
C LEU A 5 30.31 41.06 -20.24
N ARG A 6 30.79 41.49 -19.07
CA ARG A 6 31.31 40.60 -18.03
C ARG A 6 30.23 40.41 -16.97
N VAL A 7 29.21 39.63 -17.31
CA VAL A 7 28.32 39.03 -16.29
C VAL A 7 29.02 37.76 -15.83
N LEU A 8 29.96 37.91 -14.89
CA LEU A 8 30.52 36.77 -14.19
C LEU A 8 29.42 36.22 -13.27
N GLY A 9 29.16 34.93 -13.43
CA GLY A 9 27.99 34.24 -12.94
C GLY A 9 27.74 34.37 -11.43
N LEU A 10 26.52 34.79 -11.11
CA LEU A 10 25.81 34.30 -9.93
C LEU A 10 24.83 33.25 -10.45
N LEU A 11 25.27 31.99 -10.49
CA LEU A 11 24.35 30.86 -10.57
C LEU A 11 23.68 30.77 -9.19
N PRO A 12 22.37 31.06 -9.06
CA PRO A 12 21.69 30.70 -7.83
C PRO A 12 21.72 29.18 -7.75
N LEU A 13 22.32 28.68 -6.67
CA LEU A 13 22.30 27.28 -6.27
C LEU A 13 20.86 26.93 -5.88
N GLY A 14 19.99 26.80 -6.89
CA GLY A 14 18.64 26.30 -6.75
C GLY A 14 18.69 24.79 -6.58
N LEU A 15 19.19 24.35 -5.41
CA LEU A 15 18.85 23.05 -4.86
C LEU A 15 17.35 23.13 -4.54
N LEU A 16 16.53 22.89 -5.57
CA LEU A 16 15.17 22.45 -5.38
C LEU A 16 15.30 21.08 -4.71
N LEU A 17 15.34 21.08 -3.38
CA LEU A 17 14.85 19.96 -2.61
C LEU A 17 13.37 19.86 -3.00
N ALA A 18 13.09 19.13 -4.07
CA ALA A 18 11.83 18.44 -4.21
C ALA A 18 11.80 17.44 -3.04
N GLY A 19 11.53 17.96 -1.83
CA GLY A 19 11.01 17.12 -0.77
C GLY A 19 9.81 16.42 -1.38
N CYS A 20 9.80 15.10 -1.32
CA CYS A 20 8.71 14.28 -1.80
C CYS A 20 7.44 14.76 -1.11
N PHE A 21 6.68 15.63 -1.78
CA PHE A 21 5.28 15.76 -1.48
C PHE A 21 4.69 14.46 -1.99
N GLU A 22 4.71 13.43 -1.14
CA GLU A 22 3.89 12.25 -1.34
C GLU A 22 2.45 12.76 -1.39
N GLU A 23 1.85 12.69 -2.57
CA GLU A 23 0.40 12.79 -2.66
C GLU A 23 -0.12 11.66 -1.79
N GLU A 24 -0.73 11.99 -0.64
CA GLU A 24 -1.39 11.01 0.20
C GLU A 24 -2.39 10.26 -0.68
N GLU A 25 -2.10 8.99 -0.99
CA GLU A 25 -3.04 8.14 -1.72
C GLU A 25 -4.37 8.15 -0.96
N PRO A 26 -5.51 8.20 -1.65
CA PRO A 26 -6.80 8.23 -0.97
C PRO A 26 -6.92 7.01 -0.05
N ASN A 27 -7.46 7.24 1.15
CA ASN A 27 -7.72 6.15 2.08
C ASN A 27 -8.76 5.19 1.51
N HIS A 28 -8.42 3.91 1.48
CA HIS A 28 -9.22 2.81 1.00
C HIS A 28 -9.72 1.95 2.17
N THR A 29 -10.92 1.41 2.05
CA THR A 29 -11.53 0.58 3.10
C THR A 29 -10.98 -0.84 3.10
N VAL A 30 -11.23 -1.59 4.18
CA VAL A 30 -10.94 -3.04 4.23
C VAL A 30 -11.62 -3.78 3.06
N GLN A 31 -12.87 -3.43 2.76
CA GLN A 31 -13.62 -4.07 1.67
C GLN A 31 -12.95 -3.84 0.31
N TYR A 32 -12.43 -2.64 0.05
CA TYR A 32 -11.68 -2.37 -1.17
C TYR A 32 -10.50 -3.35 -1.33
N PHE A 33 -9.73 -3.58 -0.27
CA PHE A 33 -8.60 -4.53 -0.30
C PHE A 33 -9.01 -6.01 -0.30
N LEU A 34 -10.24 -6.34 0.10
CA LEU A 34 -10.80 -7.68 -0.10
C LEU A 34 -11.16 -7.90 -1.57
N ASP A 35 -11.79 -6.91 -2.19
CA ASP A 35 -12.24 -6.96 -3.58
C ASP A 35 -11.08 -6.80 -4.58
N ASN A 36 -9.97 -6.18 -4.16
CA ASN A 36 -8.79 -5.90 -4.98
C ASN A 36 -7.53 -6.54 -4.37
N PRO A 37 -7.30 -7.86 -4.58
CA PRO A 37 -6.20 -8.59 -3.96
C PRO A 37 -4.81 -8.11 -4.42
N GLU A 38 -4.69 -7.61 -5.66
CA GLU A 38 -3.45 -7.04 -6.19
C GLU A 38 -3.09 -5.74 -5.47
N ALA A 39 -4.06 -4.82 -5.33
CA ALA A 39 -3.88 -3.57 -4.57
C ALA A 39 -3.56 -3.85 -3.09
N ARG A 40 -4.14 -4.91 -2.51
CA ARG A 40 -3.79 -5.36 -1.15
C ARG A 40 -2.33 -5.82 -1.08
N ALA A 41 -1.87 -6.62 -2.04
CA ALA A 41 -0.49 -7.10 -2.06
C ALA A 41 0.52 -5.96 -2.22
N GLU A 42 0.26 -5.04 -3.15
CA GLU A 42 1.10 -3.85 -3.36
C GLU A 42 1.14 -2.96 -2.11
N MET A 43 -0.03 -2.71 -1.48
CA MET A 43 -0.08 -1.93 -0.26
C MET A 43 0.70 -2.62 0.87
N MET A 44 0.56 -3.93 1.05
CA MET A 44 1.33 -4.67 2.07
C MET A 44 2.84 -4.55 1.85
N GLU A 45 3.32 -4.60 0.60
CA GLU A 45 4.75 -4.37 0.28
C GLU A 45 5.19 -2.95 0.63
N LYS A 46 4.38 -1.93 0.31
CA LYS A 46 4.66 -0.53 0.70
C LYS A 46 4.74 -0.39 2.24
N CYS A 47 3.82 -1.04 2.96
CA CYS A 47 3.77 -0.99 4.42
C CYS A 47 4.98 -1.62 5.12
N GLU A 48 5.69 -2.56 4.48
CA GLU A 48 6.87 -3.19 5.09
C GLU A 48 8.05 -2.23 5.29
N VAL A 49 8.12 -1.19 4.45
CA VAL A 49 9.24 -0.23 4.41
C VAL A 49 8.85 1.18 4.83
N MET A 50 7.58 1.40 5.17
CA MET A 50 7.07 2.71 5.59
C MET A 50 7.18 2.89 7.10
N ASP A 51 7.85 3.97 7.53
CA ASP A 51 8.15 4.23 8.95
C ASP A 51 6.88 4.29 9.84
N ASP A 52 5.79 4.85 9.31
CA ASP A 52 4.51 5.04 10.03
C ASP A 52 3.41 4.03 9.64
N ALA A 53 3.78 2.86 9.09
CA ALA A 53 2.83 1.83 8.63
C ALA A 53 1.82 1.35 9.70
N LEU A 54 2.19 1.41 10.98
CA LEU A 54 1.30 1.01 12.08
C LEU A 54 0.18 2.02 12.35
N THR A 55 0.31 3.24 11.84
CA THR A 55 -0.67 4.31 11.98
C THR A 55 -1.32 4.71 10.66
N ASP A 56 -0.76 4.28 9.53
CA ASP A 56 -1.34 4.50 8.22
C ASP A 56 -2.64 3.70 8.02
N ALA A 57 -3.70 4.39 7.56
CA ALA A 57 -5.02 3.81 7.45
C ALA A 57 -5.08 2.73 6.36
N ASN A 58 -4.35 2.90 5.25
CA ASN A 58 -4.30 1.92 4.17
C ASN A 58 -3.55 0.65 4.60
N CYS A 59 -2.46 0.78 5.35
CA CYS A 59 -1.75 -0.34 5.93
C CYS A 59 -2.60 -1.13 6.93
N LEU A 60 -3.31 -0.43 7.82
CA LEU A 60 -4.23 -1.07 8.75
C LEU A 60 -5.36 -1.81 8.02
N ASN A 61 -5.93 -1.18 6.99
CA ASN A 61 -7.03 -1.76 6.23
C ASN A 61 -6.58 -2.94 5.34
N ALA A 62 -5.42 -2.86 4.69
CA ALA A 62 -4.84 -3.93 3.89
C ALA A 62 -4.43 -5.13 4.77
N SER A 63 -3.87 -4.88 5.96
CA SER A 63 -3.55 -5.92 6.93
C SER A 63 -4.82 -6.61 7.45
N ALA A 64 -5.86 -5.86 7.79
CA ALA A 64 -7.14 -6.42 8.20
C ALA A 64 -7.80 -7.25 7.09
N ALA A 65 -7.70 -6.81 5.83
CA ALA A 65 -8.18 -7.57 4.67
C ALA A 65 -7.39 -8.88 4.49
N THR A 66 -6.06 -8.84 4.67
CA THR A 66 -5.21 -10.04 4.60
C THR A 66 -5.61 -11.07 5.67
N GLN A 67 -5.79 -10.61 6.90
CA GLN A 67 -6.24 -11.47 8.00
C GLN A 67 -7.63 -12.05 7.75
N SER A 68 -8.55 -11.27 7.20
CA SER A 68 -9.91 -11.71 6.91
C SER A 68 -9.92 -12.77 5.80
N ALA A 69 -9.18 -12.54 4.72
CA ALA A 69 -9.04 -13.50 3.62
C ALA A 69 -8.46 -14.85 4.12
N ALA A 70 -7.44 -14.81 4.98
CA ALA A 70 -6.86 -16.01 5.57
C ALA A 70 -7.83 -16.77 6.48
N ARG A 71 -8.69 -16.05 7.23
CA ARG A 71 -9.74 -16.66 8.05
C ARG A 71 -10.79 -17.33 7.19
N ASP A 72 -11.25 -16.67 6.14
CA ASP A 72 -12.25 -17.20 5.22
C ASP A 72 -11.76 -18.45 4.51
N GLU A 73 -10.50 -18.46 4.08
CA GLU A 73 -9.87 -19.64 3.48
C GLU A 73 -9.81 -20.79 4.49
N ASN A 74 -9.36 -20.53 5.71
CA ASN A 74 -9.30 -21.54 6.77
C ASN A 74 -10.68 -22.10 7.12
N GLN A 75 -11.71 -21.25 7.16
CA GLN A 75 -13.09 -21.68 7.42
C GLN A 75 -13.60 -22.58 6.29
N LYS A 76 -13.38 -22.21 5.03
CA LYS A 76 -13.74 -23.06 3.88
C LYS A 76 -13.03 -24.41 3.94
N ARG A 77 -11.72 -24.41 4.20
CA ARG A 77 -10.95 -25.65 4.34
C ARG A 77 -11.47 -26.55 5.47
N GLN A 78 -11.90 -25.97 6.59
CA GLN A 78 -12.51 -26.74 7.68
C GLN A 78 -13.86 -27.33 7.26
N GLN A 79 -14.72 -26.56 6.59
CA GLN A 79 -16.00 -27.03 6.09
C GLN A 79 -15.82 -28.18 5.08
N ASP A 80 -14.88 -28.03 4.15
CA ASP A 80 -14.55 -29.07 3.17
C ASP A 80 -13.99 -30.33 3.84
N ALA A 81 -13.15 -30.17 4.87
CA ALA A 81 -12.63 -31.29 5.64
C ALA A 81 -13.75 -32.03 6.40
N VAL A 82 -14.67 -31.30 7.03
CA VAL A 82 -15.83 -31.88 7.72
C VAL A 82 -16.72 -32.63 6.72
N LYS A 83 -17.03 -32.01 5.58
CA LYS A 83 -17.80 -32.64 4.50
C LYS A 83 -17.13 -33.90 3.95
N SER A 84 -15.81 -33.88 3.80
CA SER A 84 -15.02 -35.04 3.35
C SER A 84 -15.06 -36.20 4.36
N LEU A 85 -15.00 -35.89 5.67
CA LEU A 85 -15.00 -36.90 6.74
C LEU A 85 -16.37 -37.53 7.00
N TYR A 86 -17.44 -36.71 6.95
CA TYR A 86 -18.78 -37.14 7.38
C TYR A 86 -19.79 -37.26 6.22
N GLY A 87 -19.38 -36.89 4.99
CA GLY A 87 -20.27 -36.81 3.83
C GLY A 87 -21.25 -35.63 3.90
N ASP A 88 -21.93 -35.35 2.80
CA ASP A 88 -23.18 -34.60 2.87
C ASP A 88 -24.20 -35.54 3.54
N GLY A 89 -24.56 -35.28 4.80
CA GLY A 89 -25.60 -36.06 5.48
C GLY A 89 -26.83 -36.22 4.57
N SER A 90 -27.33 -37.45 4.47
CA SER A 90 -28.41 -37.89 3.57
C SER A 90 -29.63 -36.98 3.53
#